data_AF-A0A2K2VWG9-F1
#
_entry.id   AF-A0A2K2VWG9-F1
#
_cell.length_a   1.000
_cell.length_b   1.000
_cell.length_c   1.000
_cell.angle_alpha   90.00
_cell.angle_beta   90.00
_cell.angle_gamma   90.00
#
_symmetry.space_group_name_H-M   'P 1'
#
loop_
_entity.id
_entity.type
_entity.pdbx_description
1 polymer ?
#
loop_
_entity_poly.entity_id
_entity_poly.type
_entity_poly.pdbx_seq_one_letter_code
_entity_poly.pdbx_strand_id
1 'polypeptide(L)'
;MDIDDLYDLIPELMCTEGCYECCKNFGVPSRTKVEDERIKTFFREHSMQAGEAKGHTCPYLDESLSEGGCSIYPVRPLICRLYGTSPNYLCKVGVKPLDLLHEDAEEEIFHLYRKNFF
;
A
#
# COMPACT_ATOMS: atom_id res chain seq x y z
N MET A 1 0.64 -16.37 -12.41
CA MET A 1 1.05 -15.55 -11.27
C MET A 1 -0.11 -14.64 -10.97
N ASP A 2 -0.68 -14.78 -9.78
CA ASP A 2 -1.62 -13.81 -9.23
C ASP A 2 -0.82 -12.64 -8.63
N ILE A 3 -1.45 -11.49 -8.47
CA ILE A 3 -0.83 -10.36 -7.77
C ILE A 3 -0.64 -10.65 -6.29
N ASP A 4 -1.48 -11.51 -5.71
CA ASP A 4 -1.34 -11.98 -4.34
C ASP A 4 -0.03 -12.79 -4.15
N ASP A 5 0.44 -13.51 -5.18
CA ASP A 5 1.76 -14.18 -5.16
C ASP A 5 2.90 -13.18 -4.92
N LEU A 6 2.76 -11.92 -5.37
CA LEU A 6 3.75 -10.86 -5.11
C LEU A 6 3.63 -10.27 -3.71
N TYR A 7 2.40 -10.19 -3.20
CA TYR A 7 2.16 -9.65 -1.86
C TYR A 7 2.72 -10.57 -0.78
N ASP A 8 2.65 -11.87 -0.99
CA ASP A 8 3.20 -12.89 -0.08
C ASP A 8 4.74 -12.85 0.02
N LEU A 9 5.42 -12.18 -0.92
CA LEU A 9 6.87 -11.96 -0.88
C LEU A 9 7.28 -10.76 0.00
N ILE A 10 6.33 -9.92 0.40
CA ILE A 10 6.60 -8.70 1.16
C ILE A 10 6.41 -8.96 2.66
N PRO A 11 7.38 -8.61 3.52
CA PRO A 11 7.20 -8.70 4.96
C PRO A 11 5.95 -7.94 5.43
N GLU A 12 5.23 -8.48 6.40
CA GLU A 12 4.07 -7.78 6.95
C GLU A 12 4.50 -6.63 7.86
N LEU A 13 3.97 -5.45 7.59
CA LEU A 13 4.03 -4.31 8.49
C LEU A 13 2.63 -3.74 8.68
N MET A 14 2.16 -3.78 9.93
CA MET A 14 0.86 -3.23 10.28
C MET A 14 0.97 -1.74 10.62
N CYS A 15 0.17 -0.91 9.94
CA CYS A 15 0.03 0.49 10.33
C CYS A 15 -0.72 0.56 11.66
N THR A 16 -0.08 1.12 12.69
CA THR A 16 -0.72 1.34 14.00
C THR A 16 -1.62 2.56 13.98
N GLU A 17 -2.41 2.76 15.04
CA GLU A 17 -3.14 4.02 15.24
C GLU A 17 -2.19 5.23 15.11
N GLY A 18 -2.61 6.25 14.36
CA GLY A 18 -1.77 7.42 14.04
C GLY A 18 -0.72 7.22 12.94
N CYS A 19 -0.56 6.02 12.38
CA CYS A 19 0.43 5.73 11.34
C CYS A 19 -0.08 6.08 9.94
N TYR A 20 -0.20 7.38 9.64
CA TYR A 20 -0.65 7.90 8.33
C TYR A 20 0.29 8.97 7.74
N GLU A 21 1.50 9.14 8.27
CA GLU A 21 2.44 10.18 7.82
C GLU A 21 2.80 10.00 6.33
N CYS A 22 2.95 8.75 5.86
CA CYS A 22 3.11 8.48 4.43
C CYS A 22 1.84 8.86 3.64
N CYS A 23 0.66 8.54 4.15
CA CYS A 23 -0.62 8.87 3.51
C CYS A 23 -0.86 10.38 3.39
N LYS A 24 -0.37 11.20 4.33
CA LYS A 24 -0.51 12.67 4.28
C LYS A 24 0.41 13.34 3.27
N ASN A 25 1.52 12.70 2.89
CA ASN A 25 2.59 13.33 2.12
C ASN A 25 2.85 12.73 0.73
N PHE A 26 2.30 11.55 0.41
CA PHE A 26 2.60 10.83 -0.84
C PHE A 26 1.46 10.83 -1.88
N GLY A 27 0.30 11.36 -1.54
CA GLY A 27 -0.83 11.50 -2.46
C GLY A 27 -1.47 10.17 -2.84
N VAL A 28 -1.94 10.09 -4.09
CA VAL A 28 -2.58 8.90 -4.63
C VAL A 28 -1.50 7.86 -4.96
N PRO A 29 -1.55 6.64 -4.39
CA PRO A 29 -0.55 5.62 -4.69
C PRO A 29 -0.65 5.17 -6.16
N SER A 30 0.52 5.01 -6.78
CA SER A 30 0.64 4.34 -8.08
C SER A 30 0.14 2.91 -7.98
N ARG A 31 -0.55 2.44 -9.01
CA ARG A 31 -1.18 1.13 -9.03
C ARG A 31 -1.43 0.63 -10.44
N THR A 32 -1.48 -0.69 -10.60
CA THR A 32 -1.85 -1.34 -11.87
C THR A 32 -3.36 -1.30 -12.11
N LYS A 33 -3.77 -1.69 -13.32
CA LYS A 33 -5.19 -1.91 -13.63
C LYS A 33 -5.82 -2.98 -12.74
N VAL A 34 -5.08 -4.04 -12.42
CA VAL A 34 -5.56 -5.13 -11.55
C VAL A 34 -5.85 -4.60 -10.15
N GLU A 35 -4.93 -3.83 -9.56
CA GLU A 35 -5.12 -3.22 -8.25
C GLU A 35 -6.25 -2.18 -8.23
N ASP A 36 -6.35 -1.36 -9.28
CA ASP A 36 -7.43 -0.37 -9.39
C ASP A 36 -8.81 -1.03 -9.43
N GLU A 37 -8.95 -2.15 -10.16
CA GLU A 37 -10.18 -2.95 -10.16
C GLU A 37 -10.45 -3.64 -8.81
N ARG A 38 -9.42 -4.08 -8.08
CA ARG A 38 -9.59 -4.58 -6.71
C ARG A 38 -10.11 -3.51 -5.76
N ILE A 39 -9.56 -2.29 -5.82
CA ILE A 39 -10.03 -1.15 -5.01
C ILE A 39 -11.48 -0.79 -5.36
N LYS A 40 -11.82 -0.71 -6.65
CA LYS A 40 -13.20 -0.44 -7.09
C LYS A 40 -14.18 -1.52 -6.64
N THR A 41 -13.77 -2.79 -6.71
CA THR A 41 -14.59 -3.92 -6.26
C THR A 41 -14.83 -3.84 -4.76
N PHE A 42 -13.78 -3.62 -3.98
CA PHE A 42 -13.87 -3.43 -2.54
C PHE A 42 -14.84 -2.30 -2.17
N PHE A 43 -14.77 -1.15 -2.84
CA PHE A 43 -15.71 -0.05 -2.62
C PHE A 43 -17.15 -0.41 -2.94
N ARG A 44 -17.41 -1.12 -4.04
CA ARG A 44 -18.78 -1.57 -4.38
C ARG A 44 -19.33 -2.52 -3.34
N GLU A 45 -18.53 -3.49 -2.90
CA GLU A 45 -18.93 -4.51 -1.92
C GLU A 45 -19.22 -3.91 -0.54
N HIS A 46 -18.49 -2.86 -0.15
CA HIS A 46 -18.63 -2.22 1.15
C HIS A 46 -19.50 -0.95 1.10
N SER A 47 -20.06 -0.59 -0.07
CA SER A 47 -20.81 0.66 -0.28
C SER A 47 -20.04 1.92 0.17
N MET A 48 -18.73 1.91 -0.08
CA MET A 48 -17.80 2.98 0.27
C MET A 48 -17.45 3.81 -0.96
N GLN A 49 -16.90 5.01 -0.74
CA GLN A 49 -16.31 5.84 -1.79
C GLN A 49 -14.96 6.38 -1.33
N ALA A 50 -14.09 6.68 -2.28
CA ALA A 50 -12.87 7.40 -1.99
C ALA A 50 -13.19 8.82 -1.50
N GLY A 51 -12.38 9.34 -0.58
CA GLY A 51 -12.42 10.75 -0.20
C GLY A 51 -11.92 11.65 -1.32
N GLU A 52 -12.00 12.96 -1.08
CA GLU A 52 -11.45 13.96 -1.98
C GLU A 52 -9.92 14.01 -1.90
N ALA A 53 -9.25 14.05 -3.05
CA ALA A 53 -7.81 14.28 -3.08
C ALA A 53 -7.51 15.74 -2.69
N LYS A 54 -6.76 15.93 -1.59
CA LYS A 54 -6.41 17.26 -1.06
C LYS A 54 -4.89 17.41 -1.00
N GLY A 55 -4.33 18.19 -1.93
CA GLY A 55 -2.88 18.38 -2.02
C GLY A 55 -2.13 17.04 -2.15
N HIS A 56 -1.26 16.76 -1.17
CA HIS A 56 -0.49 15.51 -1.10
C HIS A 56 -1.13 14.45 -0.19
N THR A 57 -2.35 14.68 0.30
CA THR A 57 -3.06 13.70 1.13
C THR A 57 -3.73 12.64 0.27
N CYS A 58 -3.48 11.38 0.60
CA CYS A 58 -4.10 10.23 -0.04
C CYS A 58 -5.63 10.29 0.14
N PRO A 59 -6.43 10.13 -0.94
CA PRO A 59 -7.90 10.16 -0.84
C PRO A 59 -8.48 8.95 -0.09
N TYR A 60 -7.66 7.95 0.21
CA TYR A 60 -8.04 6.78 1.00
C TYR A 60 -7.74 6.95 2.50
N LEU A 61 -7.18 8.10 2.90
CA LEU A 61 -6.98 8.40 4.31
C LEU A 61 -8.30 8.86 4.93
N ASP A 62 -8.72 8.11 5.94
CA ASP A 62 -9.79 8.43 6.86
C ASP A 62 -9.24 8.33 8.29
N GLU A 63 -8.94 9.49 8.88
CA GLU A 63 -8.35 9.60 10.22
C GLU A 63 -9.28 9.09 11.33
N SER A 64 -10.56 8.80 11.02
CA SER A 64 -11.49 8.18 11.97
C SER A 64 -11.36 6.65 12.04
N LEU A 65 -10.68 6.02 11.09
CA LEU A 65 -10.47 4.57 11.07
C LEU A 65 -9.28 4.15 11.94
N SER A 66 -9.42 3.01 12.60
CA SER A 66 -8.31 2.27 13.21
C SER A 66 -7.33 1.74 12.14
N GLU A 67 -6.18 1.20 12.55
CA GLU A 67 -5.16 0.62 11.63
C GLU A 67 -4.56 1.63 10.63
N GLY A 68 -4.08 2.76 11.16
CA GLY A 68 -3.41 3.79 10.35
C GLY A 68 -4.32 4.58 9.42
N GLY A 69 -5.64 4.44 9.54
CA GLY A 69 -6.60 5.32 8.88
C GLY A 69 -6.84 5.03 7.39
N CYS A 70 -6.52 3.86 6.87
CA CYS A 70 -6.67 3.60 5.43
C CYS A 70 -7.99 2.90 5.10
N SER A 71 -8.87 3.55 4.34
CA SER A 71 -10.17 2.99 3.95
C SER A 71 -10.10 1.83 2.97
N ILE A 72 -8.93 1.56 2.39
CA ILE A 72 -8.69 0.43 1.46
C ILE A 72 -7.64 -0.55 2.00
N TYR A 73 -7.40 -0.55 3.31
CA TYR A 73 -6.28 -1.27 3.94
C TYR A 73 -6.10 -2.74 3.48
N PRO A 74 -7.17 -3.57 3.34
CA PRO A 74 -7.04 -4.95 2.88
C PRO A 74 -6.61 -5.10 1.42
N VAL A 75 -7.00 -4.14 0.58
CA VAL A 75 -6.76 -4.14 -0.88
C VAL A 75 -5.72 -3.09 -1.28
N ARG A 76 -4.80 -2.75 -0.37
CA ARG A 76 -3.70 -1.83 -0.65
C ARG A 76 -2.87 -2.29 -1.86
N PRO A 77 -2.46 -1.36 -2.74
CA PRO A 77 -1.56 -1.67 -3.84
C PRO A 77 -0.15 -1.99 -3.34
N LEU A 78 0.65 -2.59 -4.20
CA LEU A 78 2.02 -3.03 -3.96
C LEU A 78 2.87 -1.92 -3.32
N ILE A 79 2.81 -0.70 -3.86
CA ILE A 79 3.62 0.42 -3.36
C ILE A 79 3.30 0.77 -1.90
N CYS A 80 2.05 0.60 -1.48
CA CYS A 80 1.66 0.82 -0.09
C CYS A 80 2.13 -0.31 0.83
N ARG A 81 2.27 -1.55 0.31
CA ARG A 81 2.78 -2.72 1.06
C ARG A 81 4.30 -2.68 1.22
N LEU A 82 5.02 -2.13 0.24
CA LEU A 82 6.48 -1.94 0.29
C LEU A 82 6.90 -0.84 1.27
N TYR A 83 6.01 0.11 1.57
CA TYR A 83 6.32 1.21 2.46
C TYR A 83 6.52 0.72 3.91
N GLY A 84 7.71 0.94 4.43
CA GLY A 84 8.16 0.48 5.74
C GLY A 84 8.74 -0.94 5.76
N THR A 85 8.65 -1.69 4.67
CA THR A 85 9.11 -3.08 4.57
C THR A 85 10.29 -3.25 3.62
N SER A 86 10.51 -2.29 2.72
CA SER A 86 11.64 -2.25 1.79
C SER A 86 12.73 -1.23 2.18
N PRO A 87 14.01 -1.51 1.86
CA PRO A 87 15.13 -0.61 2.09
C PRO A 87 15.01 0.72 1.33
N ASN A 88 14.36 0.73 0.16
CA ASN A 88 14.14 1.94 -0.63
C ASN A 88 12.87 2.71 -0.25
N TYR A 89 11.96 2.10 0.52
CA TYR A 89 10.69 2.71 0.94
C TYR A 89 10.55 2.75 2.46
N LEU A 90 11.59 3.18 3.18
CA LEU A 90 11.57 3.21 4.65
C LEU A 90 10.48 4.11 5.25
N CYS A 91 9.93 3.67 6.38
CA CYS A 91 8.94 4.43 7.13
C CYS A 91 9.57 5.72 7.71
N LYS A 92 8.89 6.86 7.51
CA LYS A 92 9.37 8.17 8.00
C LYS A 92 9.40 8.30 9.52
N VAL A 93 8.57 7.51 10.22
CA VAL A 93 8.53 7.47 11.69
C VAL A 93 9.38 6.33 12.27
N GLY A 94 10.15 5.62 11.44
CA GLY A 94 11.13 4.62 11.89
C GLY A 94 10.57 3.23 12.20
N VAL A 95 9.30 2.97 11.89
CA VAL A 95 8.68 1.65 12.05
C VAL A 95 9.17 0.70 10.96
N LYS A 96 9.55 -0.53 11.32
CA LYS A 96 10.01 -1.57 10.40
C LYS A 96 9.65 -2.98 10.92
N PRO A 97 9.47 -3.97 10.04
CA PRO A 97 9.34 -5.37 10.44
C PRO A 97 10.64 -5.88 11.09
N LEU A 98 10.57 -7.06 11.73
CA LEU A 98 11.74 -7.76 12.26
C LEU A 98 12.74 -8.06 11.13
N ASP A 99 12.22 -8.60 10.03
CA ASP A 99 12.97 -8.90 8.82
C ASP A 99 12.59 -7.93 7.72
N LEU A 100 13.51 -7.02 7.39
CA LEU A 100 13.36 -6.10 6.26
C LEU A 100 13.57 -6.86 4.95
N LEU A 101 12.85 -6.48 3.89
CA LEU A 101 13.03 -7.05 2.57
C LEU A 101 14.48 -6.84 2.10
N HIS A 102 15.09 -7.88 1.51
CA HIS A 102 16.41 -7.77 0.90
C HIS A 102 16.34 -6.99 -0.42
N GLU A 103 17.40 -6.24 -0.77
CA GLU A 103 17.43 -5.42 -2.01
C GLU A 103 17.17 -6.27 -3.27
N ASP A 104 17.83 -7.43 -3.39
CA ASP A 104 17.59 -8.35 -4.52
C ASP A 104 16.13 -8.84 -4.61
N ALA A 105 15.47 -9.02 -3.46
CA ALA A 105 14.08 -9.44 -3.41
C ALA A 105 13.13 -8.31 -3.83
N GLU A 106 13.45 -7.07 -3.45
CA GLU A 106 12.73 -5.89 -3.93
C GLU A 106 12.82 -5.74 -5.45
N GLU A 107 14.02 -5.89 -6.03
CA GLU A 107 14.22 -5.81 -7.47
C GLU A 107 13.41 -6.87 -8.21
N GLU A 108 13.42 -8.11 -7.71
CA GLU A 108 12.64 -9.21 -8.31
C GLU A 108 11.13 -8.96 -8.22
N ILE A 109 10.62 -8.48 -7.08
CA ILE A 109 9.21 -8.10 -6.93
C ILE A 109 8.83 -7.05 -7.97
N PHE A 110 9.63 -6.00 -8.14
CA PHE A 110 9.37 -5.00 -9.17
C PHE A 110 9.50 -5.53 -10.59
N HIS A 111 10.45 -6.42 -10.85
CA HIS A 111 10.59 -7.08 -12.15
C HIS A 111 9.32 -7.87 -12.50
N LEU A 112 8.88 -8.74 -11.59
CA LEU A 112 7.67 -9.54 -11.75
C LEU A 112 6.41 -8.67 -11.83
N TYR A 113 6.32 -7.62 -11.02
CA TYR A 113 5.21 -6.67 -11.04
C TYR A 113 5.05 -5.99 -12.39
N ARG A 114 6.16 -5.47 -12.95
CA ARG A 114 6.15 -4.87 -14.30
C ARG A 114 5.87 -5.89 -15.39
N LYS A 115 6.47 -7.07 -15.32
CA LYS A 115 6.36 -8.09 -16.36
C LYS A 115 4.95 -8.69 -16.49
N ASN A 116 4.21 -8.81 -15.39
CA ASN A 116 2.95 -9.54 -15.36
C ASN A 116 1.70 -8.63 -15.29
N PHE A 117 1.82 -7.37 -14.89
CA PHE A 117 0.66 -6.50 -14.60
C PHE A 117 0.64 -5.16 -15.35
N PHE A 118 1.65 -4.88 -16.19
CA PHE A 118 1.71 -3.74 -17.11
C PHE A 118 1.81 -4.24 -18.56
#